data_AF-A0A1N7JEQ3-F1
#
_entry.id   AF-A0A1N7JEQ3-F1
#
_cell.length_a   1.000
_cell.length_b   1.000
_cell.length_c   1.000
_cell.angle_alpha   90.00
_cell.angle_beta   90.00
_cell.angle_gamma   90.00
#
_symmetry.space_group_name_H-M   'P 1'
#
loop_
_entity.id
_entity.type
_entity.pdbx_description
1 polymer ?
#
loop_
_entity_poly.entity_id
_entity_poly.type
_entity_poly.pdbx_seq_one_letter_code
_entity_poly.pdbx_strand_id
1 'polypeptide(L)'
;MNEENSNVLVEKEVKQVEVQPFLMPISKQNEIQIISTNTTPNQLVSQQYYEPSPFILANTEEATLHHLQNDCIIPVFRDSEQTIAHFQLINTVQECIAKAFPYPSSDKPEICVSHKVSGRIPKALHKPVKELLDNEKTLFWERMAFIIKIPSIINGNELSLTIGGIRSYKSSNLFNKKSMEHFKVFCGFQVKVCSNLCVWSDGFVDDLRASSVQELQAKILQLLQNYNAEHHLSEMKQLTDYSLTESQFASLIGRSRLYQHLPKSEKQNIPLLNFNDSHISTMAKDYYEDKNFCRQEDGRINLWDVYNLFTQANKSSYIDTFLDRNLNAFEFSKGIQKALNDSSNYHWFLS
;
A
#
# COMPACT_ATOMS: atom_id res chain seq x y z
N MET A 1 18.74 30.46 -61.49
CA MET A 1 19.57 29.69 -60.56
C MET A 1 19.05 30.03 -59.17
N ASN A 2 17.92 29.50 -58.69
CA ASN A 2 17.47 28.10 -58.51
C ASN A 2 18.43 27.22 -57.73
N GLU A 3 17.81 26.48 -56.79
CA GLU A 3 18.28 25.42 -55.87
C GLU A 3 18.81 25.95 -54.54
N GLU A 4 18.05 26.00 -53.42
CA GLU A 4 17.22 24.97 -52.74
C GLU A 4 17.97 23.65 -52.47
N ASN A 5 18.31 23.42 -51.19
CA ASN A 5 18.40 22.10 -50.54
C ASN A 5 18.45 22.35 -49.01
N SER A 6 17.31 22.34 -48.33
CA SER A 6 16.63 21.16 -47.75
C SER A 6 17.25 20.70 -46.43
N ASN A 7 16.70 21.24 -45.34
CA ASN A 7 16.87 20.72 -43.98
C ASN A 7 16.25 19.31 -43.91
N VAL A 8 17.08 18.28 -43.77
CA VAL A 8 16.62 16.94 -43.42
C VAL A 8 16.58 16.84 -41.91
N LEU A 9 15.37 16.95 -41.34
CA LEU A 9 15.07 16.52 -39.98
C LEU A 9 15.13 14.99 -39.95
N VAL A 10 16.14 14.44 -39.29
CA VAL A 10 16.19 13.01 -38.98
C VAL A 10 15.24 12.78 -37.80
N GLU A 11 14.07 12.22 -38.08
CA GLU A 11 13.19 11.63 -37.06
C GLU A 11 13.98 10.57 -36.31
N LYS A 12 14.26 10.82 -35.02
CA LYS A 12 14.70 9.75 -34.12
C LYS A 12 13.48 8.88 -33.85
N GLU A 13 13.47 7.70 -34.46
CA GLU A 13 12.57 6.61 -34.09
C GLU A 13 12.60 6.41 -32.57
N VAL A 14 11.47 6.66 -31.92
CA VAL A 14 11.23 6.27 -30.53
C VAL A 14 11.13 4.75 -30.53
N LYS A 15 12.19 4.08 -30.06
CA LYS A 15 12.14 2.63 -29.81
C LYS A 15 10.98 2.35 -28.86
N GLN A 16 9.95 1.67 -29.34
CA GLN A 16 8.96 1.02 -28.50
C GLN A 16 9.70 0.01 -27.62
N VAL A 17 9.73 0.27 -26.31
CA VAL A 17 10.16 -0.72 -25.34
C VAL A 17 9.00 -1.70 -25.19
N GLU A 18 9.17 -2.92 -25.72
CA GLU A 18 8.27 -4.03 -25.40
C GLU A 18 8.29 -4.27 -23.90
N VAL A 19 7.17 -3.95 -23.24
CA VAL A 19 6.91 -4.40 -21.88
C VAL A 19 6.64 -5.89 -21.96
N GLN A 20 7.45 -6.70 -21.27
CA GLN A 20 7.19 -8.15 -21.25
C GLN A 20 5.80 -8.40 -20.65
N PRO A 21 4.88 -9.04 -21.38
CA PRO A 21 3.62 -9.47 -20.80
C PRO A 21 3.93 -10.46 -19.68
N PHE A 22 3.35 -10.25 -18.50
CA PHE A 22 3.39 -11.19 -17.39
C PHE A 22 2.60 -12.45 -17.77
N LEU A 23 3.23 -13.30 -18.58
CA LEU A 23 2.80 -14.65 -18.91
C LEU A 23 3.92 -15.56 -18.44
N MET A 24 3.80 -16.09 -17.21
CA MET A 24 4.57 -17.28 -16.88
C MET A 24 4.13 -18.39 -17.84
N PRO A 25 5.04 -19.03 -18.58
CA PRO A 25 4.71 -20.25 -19.27
C PRO A 25 4.33 -21.29 -18.20
N ILE A 26 3.12 -21.84 -18.32
CA ILE A 26 2.80 -23.10 -17.66
C ILE A 26 3.77 -24.12 -18.25
N SER A 27 4.83 -24.46 -17.51
CA SER A 27 5.74 -25.52 -17.89
C SER A 27 4.94 -26.81 -17.97
N LYS A 28 4.70 -27.29 -19.20
CA LYS A 28 4.14 -28.63 -19.49
C LYS A 28 5.15 -29.75 -19.19
N GLN A 29 5.77 -29.71 -18.02
CA GLN A 29 6.63 -30.78 -17.51
C GLN A 29 6.29 -31.02 -16.06
N ASN A 30 5.09 -31.57 -15.85
CA ASN A 30 4.73 -32.57 -14.86
C ASN A 30 3.24 -32.85 -15.03
N GLU A 31 2.89 -33.49 -16.15
CA GLU A 31 1.67 -34.30 -16.19
C GLU A 31 1.90 -35.47 -15.23
N ILE A 32 1.46 -35.32 -13.98
CA ILE A 32 1.21 -36.48 -13.13
C ILE A 32 0.01 -37.18 -13.75
N GLN A 33 0.28 -38.28 -14.46
CA GLN A 33 -0.73 -39.24 -14.86
C GLN A 33 -1.49 -39.68 -13.59
N ILE A 34 -2.79 -39.42 -13.57
CA ILE A 34 -3.70 -39.94 -12.55
C ILE A 34 -3.78 -41.46 -12.74
N ILE A 35 -2.89 -42.19 -12.07
CA ILE A 35 -3.08 -43.62 -11.85
C ILE A 35 -4.09 -43.75 -10.72
N SER A 36 -5.24 -44.33 -11.06
CA SER A 36 -6.32 -44.64 -10.14
C SER A 36 -5.86 -45.71 -9.15
N THR A 37 -5.49 -45.32 -7.94
CA THR A 37 -5.40 -46.24 -6.79
C THR A 37 -6.22 -45.68 -5.65
N ASN A 38 -7.34 -46.36 -5.40
CA ASN A 38 -8.26 -46.12 -4.29
C ASN A 38 -7.53 -46.14 -2.94
N THR A 39 -7.34 -44.97 -2.33
CA THR A 39 -7.25 -44.85 -0.87
C THR A 39 -7.75 -43.46 -0.44
N THR A 40 -8.48 -43.44 0.66
CA THR A 40 -9.46 -42.47 1.15
C THR A 40 -8.98 -41.00 1.27
N PRO A 41 -9.82 -39.99 0.96
CA PRO A 41 -9.51 -38.57 1.10
C PRO A 41 -9.94 -38.00 2.47
N ASN A 42 -9.04 -37.27 3.13
CA ASN A 42 -9.28 -36.32 4.24
C ASN A 42 -8.09 -35.35 4.18
N GLN A 43 -8.20 -34.02 4.11
CA GLN A 43 -9.28 -33.09 4.40
C GLN A 43 -9.33 -32.00 3.32
N LEU A 44 -10.56 -31.62 2.98
CA LEU A 44 -10.90 -30.41 2.23
C LEU A 44 -10.49 -29.19 3.07
N VAL A 45 -9.63 -28.33 2.52
CA VAL A 45 -9.48 -26.95 3.01
C VAL A 45 -10.82 -26.27 2.74
N SER A 46 -11.57 -25.97 3.81
CA SER A 46 -12.83 -25.23 3.71
C SER A 46 -12.56 -23.87 3.06
N GLN A 47 -13.31 -23.53 2.02
CA GLN A 47 -13.46 -22.14 1.57
C GLN A 47 -14.06 -21.34 2.74
N GLN A 48 -13.22 -20.77 3.59
CA GLN A 48 -13.67 -19.78 4.56
C GLN A 48 -14.08 -18.54 3.76
N TYR A 49 -15.37 -18.18 3.85
CA TYR A 49 -15.85 -16.89 3.41
C TYR A 49 -15.27 -15.84 4.35
N TYR A 50 -14.20 -15.19 3.93
CA TYR A 50 -13.64 -14.04 4.65
C TYR A 50 -14.55 -12.84 4.43
N GLU A 51 -15.10 -12.31 5.52
CA GLU A 51 -15.76 -11.00 5.50
C GLU A 51 -14.73 -9.93 5.18
N PRO A 52 -14.91 -9.13 4.10
CA PRO A 52 -13.94 -8.13 3.71
C PRO A 52 -13.84 -7.04 4.78
N SER A 53 -12.68 -6.98 5.45
CA SER A 53 -12.31 -5.85 6.31
C SER A 53 -11.67 -4.75 5.46
N PRO A 54 -11.96 -3.47 5.73
CA PRO A 54 -11.22 -2.36 5.16
C PRO A 54 -9.71 -2.48 5.40
N PHE A 55 -8.91 -2.02 4.44
CA PHE A 55 -7.44 -2.04 4.54
C PHE A 55 -6.89 -0.99 5.54
N ILE A 56 -7.69 0.03 5.88
CA ILE A 56 -7.44 0.98 6.97
C ILE A 56 -8.71 1.08 7.83
N LEU A 57 -8.56 1.00 9.15
CA LEU A 57 -9.66 1.00 10.11
C LEU A 57 -9.73 2.30 10.94
N ALA A 58 -8.62 3.00 11.12
CA ALA A 58 -8.57 4.14 12.03
C ALA A 58 -9.15 5.43 11.45
N ASN A 59 -10.28 5.86 12.01
CA ASN A 59 -10.89 7.17 11.76
C ASN A 59 -11.12 7.47 10.27
N THR A 60 -11.49 6.44 9.52
CA THR A 60 -11.79 6.52 8.09
C THR A 60 -13.24 6.16 7.80
N GLU A 61 -13.78 6.79 6.77
CA GLU A 61 -15.06 6.43 6.16
C GLU A 61 -14.81 5.81 4.78
N GLU A 62 -15.62 4.83 4.41
CA GLU A 62 -15.61 4.30 3.04
C GLU A 62 -16.23 5.34 2.09
N ALA A 63 -15.60 5.53 0.93
CA ALA A 63 -16.10 6.43 -0.11
C ALA A 63 -16.21 5.71 -1.45
N THR A 64 -17.01 6.27 -2.36
CA THR A 64 -17.08 5.79 -3.74
C THR A 64 -16.39 6.78 -4.68
N LEU A 65 -15.90 6.28 -5.82
CA LEU A 65 -15.35 7.15 -6.86
C LEU A 65 -16.38 8.18 -7.35
N HIS A 66 -17.66 7.77 -7.46
CA HIS A 66 -18.76 8.66 -7.79
C HIS A 66 -18.92 9.80 -6.78
N HIS A 67 -18.87 9.49 -5.49
CA HIS A 67 -18.96 10.50 -4.43
C HIS A 67 -17.83 11.53 -4.53
N LEU A 68 -16.60 11.07 -4.73
CA LEU A 68 -15.45 11.95 -4.87
C LEU A 68 -15.52 12.84 -6.12
N GLN A 69 -16.17 12.37 -7.18
CA GLN A 69 -16.27 13.09 -8.45
C GLN A 69 -17.44 14.07 -8.50
N ASN A 70 -18.60 13.70 -7.95
CA ASN A 70 -19.86 14.42 -8.15
C ASN A 70 -20.34 15.20 -6.92
N ASP A 71 -19.96 14.76 -5.71
CA ASP A 71 -20.46 15.37 -4.47
C ASP A 71 -19.40 16.23 -3.78
N CYS A 72 -18.12 16.06 -4.11
CA CYS A 72 -17.01 16.78 -3.52
C CYS A 72 -16.56 17.96 -4.39
N ILE A 73 -16.30 19.11 -3.78
CA ILE A 73 -15.61 20.22 -4.44
C ILE A 73 -14.11 19.93 -4.57
N ILE A 74 -13.47 20.54 -5.56
CA ILE A 74 -12.02 20.46 -5.76
C ILE A 74 -11.36 21.66 -5.07
N PRO A 75 -10.50 21.45 -4.06
CA PRO A 75 -9.76 22.54 -3.43
C PRO A 75 -8.85 23.27 -4.44
N VAL A 76 -8.69 24.57 -4.23
CA VAL A 76 -7.84 25.44 -5.06
C VAL A 76 -6.72 26.06 -4.22
N PHE A 77 -5.62 26.41 -4.88
CA PHE A 77 -4.53 27.20 -4.30
C PHE A 77 -4.92 28.68 -4.15
N ARG A 78 -4.06 29.50 -3.51
CA ARG A 78 -4.31 30.94 -3.30
C ARG A 78 -4.55 31.69 -4.61
N ASP A 79 -3.87 31.29 -5.68
CA ASP A 79 -4.01 31.84 -7.03
C ASP A 79 -5.21 31.29 -7.81
N SER A 80 -6.11 30.58 -7.13
CA SER A 80 -7.32 29.95 -7.70
C SER A 80 -7.05 28.83 -8.70
N GLU A 81 -5.81 28.37 -8.82
CA GLU A 81 -5.52 27.16 -9.60
C GLU A 81 -6.03 25.92 -8.88
N GLN A 82 -6.64 25.01 -9.64
CA GLN A 82 -7.15 23.75 -9.10
C GLN A 82 -6.01 22.80 -8.73
N THR A 83 -6.21 22.10 -7.61
CA THR A 83 -5.42 20.92 -7.25
C THR A 83 -5.76 19.74 -8.16
N ILE A 84 -4.87 18.77 -8.23
CA ILE A 84 -5.22 17.44 -8.73
C ILE A 84 -6.11 16.77 -7.68
N ALA A 85 -7.35 16.48 -8.08
CA ALA A 85 -8.38 15.94 -7.21
C ALA A 85 -8.13 14.46 -6.85
N HIS A 86 -8.72 14.01 -5.73
CA HIS A 86 -8.65 12.61 -5.30
C HIS A 86 -9.06 11.62 -6.40
N PHE A 87 -10.20 11.86 -7.08
CA PHE A 87 -10.67 10.99 -8.16
C PHE A 87 -9.71 11.01 -9.37
N GLN A 88 -9.01 12.12 -9.63
CA GLN A 88 -8.05 12.21 -10.72
C GLN A 88 -6.84 11.32 -10.45
N LEU A 89 -6.34 11.26 -9.20
CA LEU A 89 -5.30 10.31 -8.83
C LEU A 89 -5.76 8.86 -9.05
N ILE A 90 -6.96 8.51 -8.60
CA ILE A 90 -7.51 7.15 -8.75
C ILE A 90 -7.62 6.78 -10.24
N ASN A 91 -8.24 7.64 -11.04
CA ASN A 91 -8.38 7.41 -12.49
C ASN A 91 -7.01 7.29 -13.17
N THR A 92 -6.04 8.13 -12.80
CA THR A 92 -4.68 8.07 -13.34
C THR A 92 -4.03 6.73 -13.05
N VAL A 93 -4.18 6.22 -11.83
CA VAL A 93 -3.68 4.88 -11.47
C VAL A 93 -4.41 3.79 -12.26
N GLN A 94 -5.73 3.85 -12.41
CA GLN A 94 -6.50 2.89 -13.21
C GLN A 94 -6.04 2.88 -14.68
N GLU A 95 -5.80 4.04 -15.27
CA GLU A 95 -5.25 4.15 -16.63
C GLU A 95 -3.85 3.57 -16.73
N CYS A 96 -2.98 3.80 -15.74
CA CYS A 96 -1.65 3.20 -15.69
C CYS A 96 -1.73 1.68 -15.57
N ILE A 97 -2.64 1.15 -14.76
CA ILE A 97 -2.89 -0.29 -14.64
C ILE A 97 -3.32 -0.88 -15.99
N ALA A 98 -4.27 -0.24 -16.69
CA ALA A 98 -4.73 -0.69 -18.00
C ALA A 98 -3.64 -0.65 -19.09
N LYS A 99 -2.65 0.23 -18.95
CA LYS A 99 -1.48 0.30 -19.84
C LYS A 99 -0.40 -0.72 -19.48
N ALA A 100 -0.19 -0.97 -18.18
CA ALA A 100 0.88 -1.82 -17.68
C ALA A 100 0.53 -3.32 -17.68
N PHE A 101 -0.76 -3.67 -17.57
CA PHE A 101 -1.20 -5.05 -17.43
C PHE A 101 -2.17 -5.45 -18.54
N PRO A 102 -1.97 -6.62 -19.18
CA PRO A 102 -2.78 -7.08 -20.32
C PRO A 102 -4.25 -7.38 -19.93
N TYR A 103 -4.50 -7.70 -18.67
CA TYR A 103 -5.83 -7.94 -18.11
C TYR A 103 -6.06 -6.93 -16.97
N PRO A 104 -6.59 -5.72 -17.27
CA PRO A 104 -6.90 -4.76 -16.24
C PRO A 104 -7.91 -5.32 -15.24
N SER A 105 -7.81 -4.87 -14.00
CA SER A 105 -8.72 -5.29 -12.94
C SER A 105 -10.19 -4.97 -13.27
N SER A 106 -11.08 -5.92 -13.01
CA SER A 106 -12.52 -5.69 -12.94
C SER A 106 -12.98 -5.12 -11.58
N ASP A 107 -12.10 -5.13 -10.58
CA ASP A 107 -12.43 -4.72 -9.23
C ASP A 107 -12.50 -3.19 -9.14
N LYS A 108 -13.54 -2.72 -8.45
CA LYS A 108 -13.67 -1.30 -8.11
C LYS A 108 -12.60 -0.93 -7.07
N PRO A 109 -12.08 0.29 -7.11
CA PRO A 109 -11.17 0.77 -6.08
C PRO A 109 -11.86 0.74 -4.70
N GLU A 110 -11.16 0.23 -3.70
CA GLU A 110 -11.53 0.42 -2.29
C GLU A 110 -10.97 1.77 -1.85
N ILE A 111 -11.81 2.65 -1.30
CA ILE A 111 -11.44 4.03 -1.00
C ILE A 111 -11.80 4.34 0.44
N CYS A 112 -10.82 4.84 1.19
CA CYS A 112 -10.97 5.32 2.55
C CYS A 112 -10.67 6.83 2.61
N VAL A 113 -11.55 7.60 3.22
CA VAL A 113 -11.38 9.06 3.41
C VAL A 113 -11.37 9.42 4.88
N SER A 114 -10.72 10.52 5.22
CA SER A 114 -10.78 11.09 6.57
C SER A 114 -10.70 12.61 6.54
N HIS A 115 -11.02 13.24 7.68
CA HIS A 115 -11.00 14.69 7.87
C HIS A 115 -11.94 15.41 6.89
N LYS A 116 -13.24 15.25 7.16
CA LYS A 116 -14.33 15.90 6.42
C LYS A 116 -14.20 17.42 6.54
N VAL A 117 -14.09 18.13 5.43
CA VAL A 117 -14.11 19.60 5.39
C VAL A 117 -15.42 20.06 4.78
N SER A 118 -16.29 20.60 5.62
CA SER A 118 -17.56 21.18 5.19
C SER A 118 -17.43 22.70 5.04
N GLY A 119 -17.87 23.22 3.91
CA GLY A 119 -17.87 24.63 3.58
C GLY A 119 -19.24 25.09 3.09
N ARG A 120 -19.26 26.24 2.42
CA ARG A 120 -20.45 26.83 1.82
C ARG A 120 -20.12 27.59 0.56
N ILE A 121 -21.08 27.71 -0.34
CA ILE A 121 -20.93 28.49 -1.57
C ILE A 121 -20.73 29.99 -1.26
N PRO A 122 -20.08 30.77 -2.14
CA PRO A 122 -19.80 32.18 -1.90
C PRO A 122 -21.04 33.01 -1.52
N LYS A 123 -22.19 32.73 -2.17
CA LYS A 123 -23.45 33.44 -1.92
C LYS A 123 -24.03 33.24 -0.52
N ALA A 124 -23.61 32.18 0.19
CA ALA A 124 -24.13 31.81 1.51
C ALA A 124 -23.12 32.05 2.65
N LEU A 125 -21.98 32.72 2.40
CA LEU A 125 -20.93 32.95 3.40
C LEU A 125 -21.41 33.67 4.66
N HIS A 126 -22.40 34.56 4.51
CA HIS A 126 -22.98 35.34 5.61
C HIS A 126 -24.05 34.58 6.40
N LYS A 127 -24.51 33.42 5.89
CA LYS A 127 -25.54 32.62 6.57
C LYS A 127 -24.93 31.80 7.72
N PRO A 128 -25.55 31.77 8.91
CA PRO A 128 -25.22 30.81 9.95
C PRO A 128 -25.34 29.36 9.47
N VAL A 129 -24.53 28.44 10.02
CA VAL A 129 -24.48 27.03 9.58
C VAL A 129 -25.86 26.35 9.63
N LYS A 130 -26.70 26.70 10.61
CA LYS A 130 -28.05 26.14 10.79
C LYS A 130 -29.05 26.57 9.71
N GLU A 131 -28.75 27.64 8.98
CA GLU A 131 -29.61 28.24 7.95
C GLU A 131 -29.15 27.89 6.52
N LEU A 132 -28.04 27.14 6.38
CA LEU A 132 -27.55 26.70 5.08
C LEU A 132 -28.48 25.63 4.50
N LEU A 133 -28.98 25.91 3.29
CA LEU A 133 -29.64 24.91 2.46
C LEU A 133 -28.61 23.86 2.01
N ASP A 134 -29.07 22.66 1.66
CA ASP A 134 -28.15 21.57 1.27
C ASP A 134 -27.34 21.90 0.01
N ASN A 135 -27.96 22.59 -0.96
CA ASN A 135 -27.28 23.09 -2.16
C ASN A 135 -26.31 24.26 -1.89
N GLU A 136 -26.32 24.82 -0.68
CA GLU A 136 -25.40 25.87 -0.26
C GLU A 136 -24.19 25.31 0.49
N LYS A 137 -24.25 24.04 0.92
CA LYS A 137 -23.15 23.34 1.59
C LYS A 137 -22.18 22.82 0.54
N THR A 138 -20.90 22.93 0.84
CA THR A 138 -19.84 22.29 0.06
C THR A 138 -19.09 21.30 0.93
N LEU A 139 -18.46 20.32 0.30
CA LEU A 139 -17.78 19.24 1.00
C LEU A 139 -16.54 18.84 0.21
N PHE A 140 -15.46 18.55 0.91
CA PHE A 140 -14.39 17.69 0.40
C PHE A 140 -13.72 16.95 1.56
N TRP A 141 -12.89 15.96 1.23
CA TRP A 141 -12.10 15.21 2.19
C TRP A 141 -10.65 15.68 2.16
N GLU A 142 -10.06 16.02 3.31
CA GLU A 142 -8.65 16.44 3.34
C GLU A 142 -7.72 15.30 2.93
N ARG A 143 -8.04 14.06 3.34
CA ARG A 143 -7.20 12.88 3.12
C ARG A 143 -7.99 11.74 2.49
N MET A 144 -7.37 11.11 1.51
CA MET A 144 -7.90 9.94 0.82
C MET A 144 -6.78 8.91 0.65
N ALA A 145 -7.11 7.65 0.91
CA ALA A 145 -6.31 6.47 0.57
C ALA A 145 -7.16 5.55 -0.30
N PHE A 146 -6.54 4.85 -1.24
CA PHE A 146 -7.25 3.86 -2.05
C PHE A 146 -6.34 2.70 -2.45
N ILE A 147 -6.96 1.58 -2.77
CA ILE A 147 -6.31 0.44 -3.40
C ILE A 147 -7.14 -0.11 -4.56
N ILE A 148 -6.45 -0.68 -5.54
CA ILE A 148 -7.00 -1.39 -6.69
C ILE A 148 -6.27 -2.73 -6.75
N LYS A 149 -7.03 -3.80 -6.57
CA LYS A 149 -6.52 -5.17 -6.62
C LYS A 149 -6.52 -5.62 -8.07
N ILE A 150 -5.41 -6.17 -8.56
CA ILE A 150 -5.35 -6.81 -9.87
C ILE A 150 -5.59 -8.31 -9.67
N PRO A 151 -6.54 -8.91 -10.42
CA PRO A 151 -6.74 -10.36 -10.40
C PRO A 151 -5.47 -11.05 -10.93
N SER A 152 -4.64 -11.55 -10.03
CA SER A 152 -3.49 -12.39 -10.35
C SER A 152 -3.50 -13.64 -9.47
N ILE A 153 -3.25 -14.80 -10.10
CA ILE A 153 -3.03 -16.06 -9.38
C ILE A 153 -1.52 -16.19 -9.22
N ILE A 154 -1.02 -16.02 -8.00
CA ILE A 154 0.39 -16.20 -7.69
C ILE A 154 0.52 -17.45 -6.82
N ASN A 155 1.18 -18.49 -7.33
CA ASN A 155 1.55 -19.72 -6.62
C ASN A 155 0.43 -20.41 -5.81
N GLY A 156 -0.81 -20.34 -6.28
CA GLY A 156 -1.91 -21.16 -5.75
C GLY A 156 -2.55 -20.72 -4.43
N ASN A 157 -2.20 -19.57 -3.81
CA ASN A 157 -2.96 -19.03 -2.66
C ASN A 157 -2.77 -17.51 -2.37
N GLU A 158 -3.79 -16.98 -1.67
CA GLU A 158 -3.87 -15.84 -0.72
C GLU A 158 -3.35 -14.43 -1.02
N LEU A 159 -2.55 -14.16 -2.05
CA LEU A 159 -2.12 -12.79 -2.35
C LEU A 159 -2.82 -12.21 -3.57
N SER A 160 -3.05 -10.89 -3.57
CA SER A 160 -3.48 -10.12 -4.73
C SER A 160 -2.45 -9.02 -5.01
N LEU A 161 -1.97 -8.91 -6.25
CA LEU A 161 -1.19 -7.74 -6.66
C LEU A 161 -2.07 -6.50 -6.47
N THR A 162 -1.57 -5.48 -5.78
CA THR A 162 -2.37 -4.34 -5.33
C THR A 162 -1.62 -3.05 -5.58
N ILE A 163 -2.27 -2.11 -6.26
CA ILE A 163 -1.74 -0.78 -6.54
C ILE A 163 -2.64 0.23 -5.84
N GLY A 164 -2.06 1.23 -5.22
CA GLY A 164 -2.84 2.24 -4.52
C GLY A 164 -2.07 3.51 -4.26
N GLY A 165 -2.68 4.41 -3.50
CA GLY A 165 -2.05 5.66 -3.18
C GLY A 165 -2.76 6.45 -2.10
N ILE A 166 -2.10 7.51 -1.68
CA ILE A 166 -2.61 8.47 -0.70
C ILE A 166 -2.49 9.87 -1.28
N ARG A 167 -3.57 10.65 -1.12
CA ARG A 167 -3.58 12.08 -1.35
C ARG A 167 -4.03 12.81 -0.09
N SER A 168 -3.22 13.77 0.35
CA SER A 168 -3.50 14.62 1.52
C SER A 168 -3.37 16.08 1.12
N TYR A 169 -4.46 16.85 1.10
CA TYR A 169 -4.39 18.27 0.75
C TYR A 169 -3.58 19.10 1.75
N LYS A 170 -3.42 18.59 2.97
CA LYS A 170 -2.56 19.17 4.01
C LYS A 170 -1.11 19.30 3.56
N SER A 171 -0.57 18.32 2.82
CA SER A 171 0.82 18.36 2.36
C SER A 171 1.06 19.41 1.27
N SER A 172 0.02 19.84 0.55
CA SER A 172 0.11 20.81 -0.53
C SER A 172 0.07 22.28 -0.07
N ASN A 173 -0.21 22.56 1.21
CA ASN A 173 -0.37 23.91 1.77
C ASN A 173 -1.13 24.86 0.82
N LEU A 174 -2.44 24.66 0.71
CA LEU A 174 -3.33 25.37 -0.22
C LEU A 174 -3.32 26.91 -0.07
N PHE A 175 -2.78 27.42 1.05
CA PHE A 175 -2.59 28.85 1.25
C PHE A 175 -1.45 29.44 0.41
N ASN A 176 -0.63 28.63 -0.26
CA ASN A 176 0.42 29.11 -1.15
C ASN A 176 -0.08 29.22 -2.60
N LYS A 177 0.74 29.82 -3.47
CA LYS A 177 0.59 29.68 -4.93
C LYS A 177 0.79 28.23 -5.32
N LYS A 178 0.23 27.81 -6.46
CA LYS A 178 0.39 26.44 -6.93
C LYS A 178 1.87 26.07 -7.04
N SER A 179 2.19 24.91 -6.48
CA SER A 179 3.48 24.26 -6.58
C SER A 179 3.29 22.83 -7.04
N MET A 180 4.39 22.08 -7.14
CA MET A 180 4.32 20.63 -7.22
C MET A 180 3.42 20.09 -6.10
N GLU A 181 2.49 19.22 -6.46
CA GLU A 181 1.63 18.51 -5.52
C GLU A 181 2.27 17.19 -5.11
N HIS A 182 1.93 16.73 -3.90
CA HIS A 182 2.54 15.58 -3.25
C HIS A 182 1.55 14.42 -3.18
N PHE A 183 2.00 13.25 -3.64
CA PHE A 183 1.25 12.00 -3.66
C PHE A 183 2.09 10.89 -3.06
N LYS A 184 1.45 9.95 -2.36
CA LYS A 184 2.09 8.64 -2.11
C LYS A 184 1.48 7.63 -3.07
N VAL A 185 2.29 6.81 -3.71
CA VAL A 185 1.82 5.73 -4.60
C VAL A 185 2.60 4.47 -4.30
N PHE A 186 1.91 3.33 -4.31
CA PHE A 186 2.55 2.04 -4.13
C PHE A 186 2.03 0.97 -5.09
N CYS A 187 2.87 -0.03 -5.33
CA CYS A 187 2.60 -1.31 -5.96
C CYS A 187 3.13 -2.40 -5.00
N GLY A 188 2.26 -3.32 -4.61
CA GLY A 188 2.52 -4.26 -3.53
C GLY A 188 1.62 -5.47 -3.61
N PHE A 189 1.49 -6.19 -2.50
CA PHE A 189 0.55 -7.29 -2.38
C PHE A 189 -0.45 -7.03 -1.27
N GLN A 190 -1.64 -7.62 -1.38
CA GLN A 190 -2.59 -7.68 -0.29
C GLN A 190 -2.84 -9.15 0.07
N VAL A 191 -2.82 -9.43 1.36
CA VAL A 191 -3.17 -10.74 1.91
C VAL A 191 -4.69 -10.88 1.98
N LYS A 192 -5.27 -11.80 1.21
CA LYS A 192 -6.72 -11.96 1.02
C LYS A 192 -7.47 -12.29 2.31
N VAL A 193 -6.86 -13.06 3.21
CA VAL A 193 -7.52 -13.55 4.44
C VAL A 193 -7.75 -12.46 5.49
N CYS A 194 -7.04 -11.34 5.39
CA CYS A 194 -7.08 -10.28 6.40
C CYS A 194 -7.02 -8.87 5.80
N SER A 195 -6.84 -8.70 4.50
CA SER A 195 -6.62 -7.41 3.84
C SER A 195 -5.35 -6.67 4.27
N ASN A 196 -4.36 -7.37 4.86
CA ASN A 196 -3.06 -6.77 5.19
C ASN A 196 -2.33 -6.34 3.91
N LEU A 197 -1.72 -5.15 3.92
CA LEU A 197 -0.98 -4.62 2.77
C LEU A 197 0.51 -4.82 2.95
N CYS A 198 1.10 -5.52 1.98
CA CYS A 198 2.52 -5.78 1.88
C CYS A 198 3.16 -4.79 0.92
N VAL A 199 3.93 -3.85 1.48
CA VAL A 199 4.58 -2.77 0.73
C VAL A 199 6.09 -2.97 0.77
N TRP A 200 6.73 -2.76 -0.38
CA TRP A 200 8.17 -2.95 -0.59
C TRP A 200 8.80 -1.66 -1.14
N SER A 201 10.11 -1.50 -0.94
CA SER A 201 10.86 -0.29 -1.26
C SER A 201 10.81 0.13 -2.74
N ASP A 202 11.11 -0.77 -3.68
CA ASP A 202 10.98 -0.52 -5.13
C ASP A 202 9.52 -0.38 -5.62
N GLY A 203 8.57 -0.72 -4.75
CA GLY A 203 7.14 -0.61 -4.99
C GLY A 203 6.50 0.58 -4.28
N PHE A 204 7.25 1.48 -3.63
CA PHE A 204 6.68 2.59 -2.89
C PHE A 204 7.40 3.91 -3.16
N VAL A 205 6.62 4.92 -3.50
CA VAL A 205 7.10 6.31 -3.61
C VAL A 205 6.39 7.14 -2.55
N ASP A 206 7.14 7.49 -1.50
CA ASP A 206 6.64 8.29 -0.37
C ASP A 206 6.26 9.72 -0.78
N ASP A 207 7.08 10.35 -1.63
CA ASP A 207 6.87 11.71 -2.10
C ASP A 207 6.95 11.80 -3.63
N LEU A 208 5.90 11.30 -4.29
CA LEU A 208 5.74 11.46 -5.73
C LEU A 208 5.23 12.87 -6.00
N ARG A 209 6.12 13.73 -6.49
CA ARG A 209 5.78 15.13 -6.82
C ARG A 209 5.30 15.25 -8.25
N ALA A 210 4.20 15.97 -8.50
CA ALA A 210 3.75 16.25 -9.86
C ALA A 210 3.03 17.61 -9.97
N SER A 211 3.19 18.29 -11.10
CA SER A 211 2.54 19.57 -11.42
C SER A 211 1.27 19.40 -12.25
N SER A 212 1.10 18.23 -12.88
CA SER A 212 0.01 17.92 -13.79
C SER A 212 -0.37 16.44 -13.72
N VAL A 213 -1.58 16.10 -14.18
CA VAL A 213 -2.05 14.72 -14.28
C VAL A 213 -1.18 13.90 -15.24
N GLN A 214 -0.66 14.52 -16.30
CA GLN A 214 0.21 13.87 -17.29
C GLN A 214 1.56 13.49 -16.67
N GLU A 215 2.17 14.39 -15.90
CA GLU A 215 3.41 14.11 -15.17
C GLU A 215 3.21 13.02 -14.11
N LEU A 216 2.09 13.09 -13.39
CA LEU A 216 1.67 12.08 -12.42
C LEU A 216 1.54 10.71 -13.09
N GLN A 217 0.86 10.63 -14.24
CA GLN A 217 0.71 9.41 -15.01
C GLN A 217 2.05 8.81 -15.44
N ALA A 218 2.95 9.63 -15.99
CA ALA A 218 4.27 9.17 -16.42
C ALA A 218 5.09 8.58 -15.25
N LYS A 219 5.08 9.25 -14.08
CA LYS A 219 5.79 8.78 -12.89
C LYS A 219 5.18 7.51 -12.30
N ILE A 220 3.86 7.38 -12.29
CA ILE A 220 3.17 6.16 -11.86
C ILE A 220 3.50 5.00 -12.81
N LEU A 221 3.46 5.22 -14.13
CA LEU A 221 3.80 4.18 -15.10
C LEU A 221 5.24 3.70 -14.92
N GLN A 222 6.17 4.63 -14.69
CA GLN A 222 7.57 4.30 -14.38
C GLN A 222 7.71 3.47 -13.11
N LEU A 223 6.96 3.79 -12.04
CA LEU A 223 6.92 2.98 -10.82
C LEU A 223 6.47 1.54 -11.13
N LEU A 224 5.36 1.38 -11.87
CA LEU A 224 4.83 0.06 -12.21
C LEU A 224 5.80 -0.76 -13.07
N GLN A 225 6.54 -0.12 -13.98
CA GLN A 225 7.51 -0.78 -14.85
C GLN A 225 8.79 -1.22 -14.11
N ASN A 226 9.19 -0.49 -13.07
CA ASN A 226 10.40 -0.78 -12.30
C ASN A 226 10.17 -1.72 -11.11
N TYR A 227 8.91 -1.95 -10.75
CA TYR A 227 8.55 -2.79 -9.61
C TYR A 227 8.86 -4.27 -9.85
N ASN A 228 9.72 -4.87 -9.02
CA ASN A 228 10.09 -6.28 -9.14
C ASN A 228 9.19 -7.17 -8.27
N ALA A 229 8.03 -7.52 -8.80
CA ALA A 229 7.04 -8.37 -8.14
C ALA A 229 7.59 -9.75 -7.74
N GLU A 230 8.40 -10.39 -8.59
CA GLU A 230 8.97 -11.71 -8.32
C GLU A 230 9.96 -11.68 -7.15
N HIS A 231 10.81 -10.66 -7.12
CA HIS A 231 11.75 -10.47 -6.02
C HIS A 231 11.02 -10.22 -4.71
N HIS A 232 10.01 -9.34 -4.69
CA HIS A 232 9.21 -9.12 -3.49
C HIS A 232 8.52 -10.40 -2.99
N LEU A 233 7.92 -11.19 -3.90
CA LEU A 233 7.31 -12.47 -3.54
C LEU A 233 8.34 -13.47 -2.99
N SER A 234 9.50 -13.58 -3.61
CA SER A 234 10.59 -14.44 -3.15
C SER A 234 11.01 -14.06 -1.73
N GLU A 235 11.14 -12.77 -1.46
CA GLU A 235 11.60 -12.27 -0.18
C GLU A 235 10.54 -12.40 0.93
N MET A 236 9.25 -12.26 0.59
CA MET A 236 8.14 -12.62 1.48
C MET A 236 8.11 -14.12 1.76
N LYS A 237 8.30 -14.96 0.75
CA LYS A 237 8.34 -16.42 0.89
C LYS A 237 9.47 -16.83 1.83
N GLN A 238 10.66 -16.25 1.71
CA GLN A 238 11.76 -16.56 2.62
C GLN A 238 11.44 -16.29 4.10
N LEU A 239 10.50 -15.40 4.44
CA LEU A 239 10.12 -15.18 5.84
C LEU A 239 9.47 -16.42 6.48
N THR A 240 8.86 -17.30 5.68
CA THR A 240 8.25 -18.54 6.19
C THR A 240 9.28 -19.54 6.69
N ASP A 241 10.53 -19.42 6.24
CA ASP A 241 11.61 -20.36 6.57
C ASP A 241 12.27 -20.06 7.94
N TYR A 242 11.83 -18.99 8.63
CA TYR A 242 12.39 -18.53 9.89
C TYR A 242 11.33 -18.37 10.96
N SER A 243 11.70 -18.62 12.21
CA SER A 243 10.80 -18.49 13.36
C SER A 243 11.50 -17.88 14.56
N LEU A 244 10.73 -17.14 15.37
CA LEU A 244 11.12 -16.73 16.71
C LEU A 244 10.63 -17.78 17.72
N THR A 245 11.47 -18.07 18.70
CA THR A 245 11.03 -18.71 19.95
C THR A 245 10.11 -17.78 20.75
N GLU A 246 9.31 -18.34 21.66
CA GLU A 246 8.46 -17.55 22.57
C GLU A 246 9.28 -16.50 23.34
N SER A 247 10.47 -16.88 23.82
CA SER A 247 11.38 -15.96 24.52
C SER A 247 11.85 -14.82 23.60
N GLN A 248 12.26 -15.12 22.37
CA GLN A 248 12.67 -14.08 21.41
C GLN A 248 11.52 -13.16 21.02
N PHE A 249 10.30 -13.69 20.87
CA PHE A 249 9.11 -12.88 20.60
C PHE A 249 8.78 -11.98 21.80
N ALA A 250 8.85 -12.50 23.02
CA ALA A 250 8.67 -11.72 24.24
C ALA A 250 9.71 -10.59 24.36
N SER A 251 10.99 -10.89 24.08
CA SER A 251 12.06 -9.88 24.00
C SER A 251 11.75 -8.83 22.94
N LEU A 252 11.32 -9.23 21.74
CA LEU A 252 10.90 -8.31 20.68
C LEU A 252 9.83 -7.34 21.17
N ILE A 253 8.74 -7.84 21.75
CA ILE A 253 7.66 -7.00 22.28
C ILE A 253 8.17 -6.06 23.39
N GLY A 254 8.97 -6.57 24.32
CA GLY A 254 9.55 -5.77 25.41
C GLY A 254 10.47 -4.66 24.91
N ARG A 255 11.40 -5.00 24.02
CA ARG A 255 12.35 -4.06 23.39
C ARG A 255 11.64 -3.03 22.53
N SER A 256 10.60 -3.42 21.79
CA SER A 256 9.78 -2.51 21.00
C SER A 256 9.09 -1.43 21.86
N ARG A 257 8.64 -1.77 23.08
CA ARG A 257 8.10 -0.78 24.04
C ARG A 257 9.20 0.15 24.56
N LEU A 258 10.36 -0.41 24.92
CA LEU A 258 11.50 0.40 25.37
C LEU A 258 12.04 1.34 24.28
N TYR A 259 11.96 0.95 23.01
CA TYR A 259 12.46 1.70 21.86
C TYR A 259 11.88 3.13 21.77
N GLN A 260 10.63 3.32 22.21
CA GLN A 260 9.99 4.64 22.21
C GLN A 260 10.55 5.58 23.27
N HIS A 261 11.19 5.04 24.31
CA HIS A 261 11.75 5.79 25.44
C HIS A 261 13.27 5.93 25.38
N LEU A 262 13.93 5.34 24.38
CA LEU A 262 15.38 5.41 24.25
C LEU A 262 15.87 6.86 24.09
N PRO A 263 16.99 7.22 24.75
CA PRO A 263 17.70 8.45 24.45
C PRO A 263 18.06 8.54 22.96
N LYS A 264 17.99 9.75 22.39
CA LYS A 264 18.25 9.96 20.96
C LYS A 264 19.60 9.39 20.49
N SER A 265 20.63 9.49 21.33
CA SER A 265 21.98 8.98 21.04
C SER A 265 22.04 7.47 20.89
N GLU A 266 21.28 6.73 21.71
CA GLU A 266 21.22 5.26 21.64
C GLU A 266 20.34 4.83 20.45
N LYS A 267 19.19 5.50 20.29
CA LYS A 267 18.21 5.19 19.25
C LYS A 267 18.77 5.30 17.83
N GLN A 268 19.75 6.18 17.59
CA GLN A 268 20.39 6.35 16.28
C GLN A 268 21.13 5.09 15.78
N ASN A 269 21.58 4.22 16.69
CA ASN A 269 22.30 3.00 16.34
C ASN A 269 21.39 1.77 16.21
N ILE A 270 20.11 1.93 16.59
CA ILE A 270 19.12 0.86 16.56
C ILE A 270 18.20 1.10 15.36
N PRO A 271 17.87 0.06 14.58
CA PRO A 271 16.98 0.19 13.44
C PRO A 271 15.65 0.87 13.77
N LEU A 272 15.10 1.56 12.77
CA LEU A 272 13.82 2.26 12.91
C LEU A 272 12.69 1.25 13.17
N LEU A 273 11.98 1.43 14.28
CA LEU A 273 10.69 0.82 14.53
C LEU A 273 9.62 1.92 14.54
N ASN A 274 8.87 2.05 13.45
CA ASN A 274 7.84 3.06 13.27
C ASN A 274 6.46 2.64 13.84
N PHE A 275 6.46 1.88 14.94
CA PHE A 275 5.26 1.34 15.59
C PHE A 275 5.13 1.85 17.01
N ASN A 276 3.92 2.28 17.39
CA ASN A 276 3.64 2.82 18.72
C ASN A 276 3.21 1.72 19.70
N ASP A 277 3.08 2.06 20.98
CA ASP A 277 2.71 1.10 22.03
C ASP A 277 1.35 0.43 21.80
N SER A 278 0.39 1.13 21.18
CA SER A 278 -0.90 0.54 20.82
C SER A 278 -0.71 -0.58 19.82
N HIS A 279 0.09 -0.37 18.77
CA HIS A 279 0.38 -1.41 17.78
C HIS A 279 1.10 -2.60 18.41
N ILE A 280 2.12 -2.34 19.23
CA ILE A 280 2.87 -3.41 19.91
C ILE A 280 1.98 -4.20 20.87
N SER A 281 1.02 -3.53 21.53
CA SER A 281 0.03 -4.20 22.38
C SER A 281 -0.95 -5.05 21.56
N THR A 282 -1.38 -4.58 20.39
CA THR A 282 -2.17 -5.38 19.44
C THR A 282 -1.40 -6.63 19.01
N MET A 283 -0.13 -6.50 18.62
CA MET A 283 0.69 -7.65 18.24
C MET A 283 0.86 -8.66 19.38
N ALA A 284 1.08 -8.18 20.60
CA ALA A 284 1.24 -9.05 21.77
C ALA A 284 -0.03 -9.86 22.06
N LYS A 285 -1.21 -9.24 21.87
CA LYS A 285 -2.51 -9.92 21.96
C LYS A 285 -2.69 -10.93 20.82
N ASP A 286 -2.47 -10.47 19.59
CA ASP A 286 -2.73 -11.24 18.37
C ASP A 286 -1.76 -12.44 18.22
N TYR A 287 -0.57 -12.39 18.83
CA TYR A 287 0.31 -13.56 18.98
C TYR A 287 -0.37 -14.77 19.65
N TYR A 288 -1.32 -14.53 20.57
CA TYR A 288 -2.12 -15.57 21.21
C TYR A 288 -3.49 -15.79 20.56
N GLU A 289 -4.11 -14.72 20.05
CA GLU A 289 -5.54 -14.70 19.72
C GLU A 289 -5.86 -14.59 18.22
N ASP A 290 -4.89 -14.23 17.37
CA ASP A 290 -5.16 -14.13 15.94
C ASP A 290 -5.49 -15.50 15.35
N LYS A 291 -6.40 -15.53 14.37
CA LYS A 291 -6.89 -16.78 13.78
C LYS A 291 -5.99 -17.30 12.67
N ASN A 292 -5.22 -16.42 12.03
CA ASN A 292 -4.42 -16.72 10.84
C ASN A 292 -2.92 -16.62 11.11
N PHE A 293 -2.49 -15.68 11.97
CA PHE A 293 -1.08 -15.30 12.16
C PHE A 293 -0.65 -15.34 13.64
N CYS A 294 -1.02 -16.40 14.35
CA CYS A 294 -0.65 -16.59 15.76
C CYS A 294 0.45 -17.63 15.93
N ARG A 295 0.91 -17.79 17.17
CA ARG A 295 1.93 -18.77 17.54
C ARG A 295 1.48 -20.22 17.30
N GLN A 296 2.47 -21.09 17.10
CA GLN A 296 2.34 -22.53 17.12
C GLN A 296 2.14 -23.05 18.55
N GLU A 297 1.73 -24.31 18.70
CA GLU A 297 1.48 -24.94 20.00
C GLU A 297 2.73 -24.95 20.92
N ASP A 298 3.92 -25.00 20.33
CA ASP A 298 5.20 -24.95 21.05
C ASP A 298 5.67 -23.53 21.40
N GLY A 299 4.84 -22.52 21.13
CA GLY A 299 5.12 -21.10 21.38
C GLY A 299 5.96 -20.41 20.30
N ARG A 300 6.44 -21.10 19.27
CA ARG A 300 7.15 -20.44 18.16
C ARG A 300 6.19 -19.68 17.25
N ILE A 301 6.69 -18.65 16.59
CA ILE A 301 5.96 -17.92 15.55
C ILE A 301 6.88 -17.71 14.35
N ASN A 302 6.39 -17.98 13.13
CA ASN A 302 7.19 -17.78 11.92
C ASN A 302 7.29 -16.27 11.59
N LEU A 303 8.30 -15.84 10.81
CA LEU A 303 8.47 -14.41 10.52
C LEU A 303 7.44 -13.85 9.53
N TRP A 304 6.78 -14.70 8.74
CA TRP A 304 5.64 -14.30 7.91
C TRP A 304 4.45 -13.87 8.77
N ASP A 305 4.16 -14.60 9.85
CA ASP A 305 3.11 -14.31 10.80
C ASP A 305 3.46 -13.06 11.60
N VAL A 306 4.72 -12.93 12.07
CA VAL A 306 5.19 -11.68 12.72
C VAL A 306 5.02 -10.47 11.80
N TYR A 307 5.37 -10.58 10.52
CA TYR A 307 5.16 -9.53 9.54
C TYR A 307 3.66 -9.19 9.37
N ASN A 308 2.80 -10.20 9.36
CA ASN A 308 1.36 -10.01 9.29
C ASN A 308 0.77 -9.41 10.58
N LEU A 309 1.31 -9.72 11.75
CA LEU A 309 0.94 -9.06 13.01
C LEU A 309 1.27 -7.56 12.96
N PHE A 310 2.43 -7.18 12.42
CA PHE A 310 2.77 -5.77 12.22
C PHE A 310 1.79 -5.06 11.28
N THR A 311 1.55 -5.62 10.09
CA THR A 311 0.67 -5.00 9.08
C THR A 311 -0.80 -4.99 9.53
N GLN A 312 -1.23 -5.97 10.31
CA GLN A 312 -2.55 -6.00 10.94
C GLN A 312 -2.70 -4.93 12.01
N ALA A 313 -1.73 -4.80 12.92
CA ALA A 313 -1.71 -3.73 13.91
C ALA A 313 -1.71 -2.34 13.23
N ASN A 314 -1.03 -2.22 12.10
CA ASN A 314 -0.95 -0.97 11.31
C ASN A 314 -2.28 -0.50 10.73
N LYS A 315 -3.32 -1.35 10.62
CA LYS A 315 -4.66 -0.90 10.16
C LYS A 315 -5.27 0.18 11.06
N SER A 316 -4.80 0.26 12.31
CA SER A 316 -5.17 1.30 13.26
C SER A 316 -4.37 2.61 13.10
N SER A 317 -3.51 2.71 12.08
CA SER A 317 -2.79 3.93 11.73
C SER A 317 -3.63 4.91 10.92
N TYR A 318 -3.39 6.20 11.15
CA TYR A 318 -3.88 7.26 10.26
C TYR A 318 -3.33 7.08 8.84
N ILE A 319 -4.14 7.48 7.86
CA ILE A 319 -3.82 7.46 6.42
C ILE A 319 -2.38 7.92 6.14
N ASP A 320 -1.98 9.10 6.63
CA ASP A 320 -0.67 9.70 6.24
C ASP A 320 0.56 8.86 6.59
N THR A 321 0.45 8.01 7.62
CA THR A 321 1.56 7.17 8.12
C THR A 321 1.44 5.70 7.73
N PHE A 322 0.31 5.32 7.12
CA PHE A 322 -0.05 3.92 6.93
C PHE A 322 0.92 3.19 6.00
N LEU A 323 1.22 3.75 4.82
CA LEU A 323 2.14 3.12 3.86
C LEU A 323 3.58 3.07 4.37
N ASP A 324 4.06 4.11 5.04
CA ASP A 324 5.41 4.16 5.61
C ASP A 324 5.61 3.05 6.67
N ARG A 325 4.58 2.80 7.47
CA ARG A 325 4.58 1.72 8.45
C ARG A 325 4.49 0.34 7.82
N ASN A 326 3.78 0.17 6.71
CA ASN A 326 3.79 -1.11 5.97
C ASN A 326 5.16 -1.40 5.37
N LEU A 327 5.83 -0.39 4.80
CA LEU A 327 7.21 -0.54 4.34
C LEU A 327 8.14 -0.88 5.52
N ASN A 328 8.05 -0.12 6.61
CA ASN A 328 8.88 -0.36 7.79
C ASN A 328 8.62 -1.75 8.41
N ALA A 329 7.38 -2.25 8.42
CA ALA A 329 7.08 -3.62 8.87
C ALA A 329 7.84 -4.66 8.06
N PHE A 330 7.91 -4.48 6.74
CA PHE A 330 8.61 -5.39 5.86
C PHE A 330 10.14 -5.35 6.10
N GLU A 331 10.71 -4.15 6.07
CA GLU A 331 12.14 -3.92 6.33
C GLU A 331 12.55 -4.44 7.71
N PHE A 332 11.71 -4.21 8.72
CA PHE A 332 11.95 -4.65 10.08
C PHE A 332 11.92 -6.17 10.19
N SER A 333 10.95 -6.83 9.54
CA SER A 333 10.86 -8.30 9.52
C SER A 333 12.08 -8.94 8.85
N LYS A 334 12.57 -8.34 7.75
CA LYS A 334 13.83 -8.75 7.12
C LYS A 334 15.06 -8.45 7.99
N GLY A 335 15.03 -7.37 8.77
CA GLY A 335 16.06 -7.05 9.75
C GLY A 335 16.14 -8.10 10.86
N ILE A 336 15.00 -8.52 11.40
CA ILE A 336 14.90 -9.62 12.37
C ILE A 336 15.38 -10.93 11.76
N GLN A 337 15.00 -11.25 10.53
CA GLN A 337 15.51 -12.42 9.81
C GLN A 337 17.05 -12.42 9.76
N LYS A 338 17.66 -11.28 9.42
CA LYS A 338 19.12 -11.14 9.42
C LYS A 338 19.72 -11.30 10.82
N ALA A 339 19.07 -10.79 11.87
CA ALA A 339 19.53 -10.92 13.25
C ALA A 339 19.50 -12.35 13.80
N LEU A 340 18.71 -13.25 13.20
CA LEU A 340 18.69 -14.67 13.56
C LEU A 340 19.90 -15.42 12.99
N ASN A 341 20.42 -14.97 11.85
CA ASN A 341 21.55 -15.62 11.17
C ASN A 341 22.89 -14.96 11.49
N ASP A 342 22.91 -13.64 11.68
CA ASP A 342 24.12 -12.83 11.76
C ASP A 342 24.05 -11.77 12.88
N SER A 343 25.22 -11.21 13.21
CA SER A 343 25.41 -10.07 14.13
C SER A 343 24.89 -8.76 13.52
N SER A 344 23.57 -8.61 13.37
CA SER A 344 22.96 -7.35 12.93
C SER A 344 22.57 -6.46 14.11
N ASN A 345 22.46 -5.15 13.89
CA ASN A 345 21.97 -4.22 14.91
C ASN A 345 20.50 -4.47 15.31
N TYR A 346 19.75 -5.27 14.54
CA TYR A 346 18.42 -5.74 14.93
C TYR A 346 18.46 -6.75 16.09
N HIS A 347 19.63 -7.32 16.42
CA HIS A 347 19.79 -8.22 17.56
C HIS A 347 19.39 -7.56 18.90
N TRP A 348 19.47 -6.22 18.99
CA TRP A 348 18.95 -5.47 20.14
C TRP A 348 17.48 -5.78 20.45
N PHE A 349 16.66 -6.07 19.43
CA PHE A 349 15.26 -6.44 19.61
C PHE A 349 15.07 -7.89 20.08
N LEU A 350 16.05 -8.77 19.90
CA LEU A 350 15.95 -10.19 20.25
C LEU A 350 16.69 -10.57 21.54
N SER A 351 17.40 -9.62 22.16
CA SER A 351 18.32 -9.82 23.29
C SER A 351 17.78 -9.37 24.64
#